data_AF-A0A1Y1QLV9-F1
#
_entry.id   AF-A0A1Y1QLV9-F1
#
_cell.length_a   1.000
_cell.length_b   1.000
_cell.length_c   1.000
_cell.angle_alpha   90.00
_cell.angle_beta   90.00
_cell.angle_gamma   90.00
#
_symmetry.space_group_name_H-M   'P 1'
#
loop_
_entity.id
_entity.type
_entity.pdbx_description
1 polymer ?
#
loop_
_entity_poly.entity_id
_entity_poly.type
_entity_poly.pdbx_seq_one_letter_code
_entity_poly.pdbx_strand_id
1 'polypeptide(L)' 'TEKRAEYLALPSLLEYVLIEQDIAEVVVQRCSEAWRSTYYYPGSTVTLESIGLTVAVEAIYERVDNADMRVFWAEFTGY' A
#
# COMPACT_ATOMS: atom_id res chain seq x y z
N THR A 1 4.99 -9.77 -13.69
CA THR A 1 5.19 -10.98 -12.85
C THR A 1 6.65 -11.24 -12.52
N GLU A 2 7.60 -10.96 -13.42
CA GLU A 2 9.04 -11.22 -13.22
C GLU A 2 9.67 -10.42 -12.06
N LYS A 3 9.45 -9.09 -12.01
CA LYS A 3 10.01 -8.21 -10.97
C LYS A 3 9.70 -8.64 -9.53
N ARG A 4 8.47 -9.11 -9.27
CA ARG A 4 8.07 -9.53 -7.92
C ARG A 4 8.86 -10.75 -7.48
N ALA A 5 8.96 -11.78 -8.33
CA ALA A 5 9.69 -13.00 -7.98
C ALA A 5 11.18 -12.71 -7.74
N GLU A 6 11.78 -11.84 -8.55
CA GLU A 6 13.18 -11.41 -8.39
C GLU A 6 13.40 -10.67 -7.07
N TYR A 7 12.54 -9.70 -6.72
CA TYR A 7 12.69 -8.96 -5.48
C TYR A 7 12.46 -9.84 -4.25
N LEU A 8 11.46 -10.72 -4.25
CA LEU A 8 11.20 -11.62 -3.14
C LEU A 8 12.33 -12.66 -2.92
N ALA A 9 13.17 -12.88 -3.93
CA ALA A 9 14.36 -13.74 -3.80
C ALA A 9 15.57 -13.03 -3.16
N LEU A 10 15.54 -11.70 -2.99
CA LEU A 10 16.63 -10.95 -2.37
C LEU A 10 16.69 -11.26 -0.86
N PRO A 11 17.80 -11.81 -0.34
CA PRO A 11 17.89 -12.19 1.07
C PRO A 11 17.78 -11.02 2.06
N SER A 12 18.08 -9.80 1.60
CA SER A 12 18.02 -8.58 2.40
C SER A 12 16.67 -7.85 2.32
N LEU A 13 15.74 -8.29 1.48
CA LEU A 13 14.44 -7.63 1.37
C LEU A 13 13.59 -8.00 2.59
N LEU A 14 13.11 -6.98 3.30
CA LEU A 14 12.26 -7.18 4.49
C LEU A 14 10.77 -7.01 4.17
N GLU A 15 10.44 -6.00 3.37
CA GLU A 15 9.06 -5.64 3.03
C GLU A 15 8.99 -5.31 1.53
N TYR A 16 8.00 -5.89 0.85
CA TYR A 16 7.63 -5.59 -0.53
C TYR A 16 6.28 -4.87 -0.52
N VAL A 17 6.25 -3.66 -1.06
CA VAL A 17 5.05 -2.82 -1.14
C VAL A 17 4.64 -2.68 -2.60
N LEU A 18 3.41 -3.08 -2.90
CA LEU A 18 2.77 -2.86 -4.19
C LEU A 18 1.67 -1.81 -4.00
N ILE A 19 1.67 -0.79 -4.86
CA ILE A 19 0.70 0.30 -4.87
C ILE A 19 0.00 0.22 -6.22
N GLU A 20 -1.31 -0.06 -6.21
CA GLU A 20 -2.12 -0.08 -7.43
C GLU A 20 -2.48 1.35 -7.86
N GLN A 21 -2.49 1.62 -9.16
CA GLN A 21 -2.70 2.99 -9.66
C GLN A 21 -4.18 3.32 -9.88
N ASP A 22 -4.93 2.37 -10.44
CA ASP A 22 -6.33 2.58 -10.86
C ASP A 22 -7.34 2.43 -9.72
N ILE A 23 -6.94 1.73 -8.65
CA ILE A 23 -7.71 1.53 -7.42
C ILE A 23 -6.82 1.91 -6.23
N ALA A 24 -7.43 2.40 -5.14
CA ALA A 24 -6.70 2.78 -3.94
C ALA A 24 -6.42 1.54 -3.07
N GLU A 25 -5.51 0.67 -3.53
CA GLU A 25 -5.11 -0.55 -2.85
C GLU A 25 -3.59 -0.60 -2.65
N VAL A 26 -3.18 -0.77 -1.39
CA VAL A 26 -1.79 -1.03 -1.03
C VAL A 26 -1.66 -2.46 -0.54
N VAL A 27 -0.74 -3.21 -1.12
CA VAL A 27 -0.42 -4.58 -0.70
C VAL A 27 0.98 -4.61 -0.11
N VAL A 28 1.08 -5.03 1.14
CA VAL A 28 2.36 -5.25 1.81
C VAL A 28 2.58 -6.76 1.97
N GLN A 29 3.77 -7.23 1.58
CA GLN A 29 4.23 -8.59 1.83
C GLN A 29 5.53 -8.52 2.63
N ARG A 30 5.60 -9.25 3.75
CA ARG A 30 6.76 -9.20 4.66
C ARG A 30 7.47 -10.53 4.72
N CYS A 31 8.80 -10.50 4.80
CA CYS A 31 9.58 -11.71 5.02
C CYS A 31 9.21 -12.37 6.37
N SER A 32 8.96 -11.58 7.41
CA SER A 32 8.51 -12.03 8.73
C SER A 32 7.14 -12.73 8.72
N GLU A 33 6.32 -12.45 7.70
CA GLU A 33 4.98 -13.04 7.50
C GLU A 33 4.96 -14.04 6.34
N ALA A 34 6.10 -14.66 6.02
CA ALA A 34 6.25 -15.63 4.93
C ALA A 34 5.71 -15.11 3.57
N TRP A 35 5.88 -13.81 3.32
CA TRP A 35 5.44 -13.12 2.11
C TRP A 35 3.93 -13.17 1.84
N ARG A 36 3.10 -13.43 2.86
CA ARG A 36 1.65 -13.31 2.74
C ARG A 36 1.25 -11.87 2.46
N SER A 37 0.22 -11.69 1.61
CA SER A 37 -0.31 -10.36 1.28
C SER A 37 -1.22 -9.84 2.38
N THR A 38 -0.98 -8.61 2.79
CA THR A 38 -1.87 -7.80 3.61
C THR A 38 -2.33 -6.59 2.80
N TYR A 39 -3.64 -6.39 2.72
CA TYR A 39 -4.28 -5.37 1.89
C TYR A 39 -4.73 -4.19 2.76
N TYR A 40 -4.53 -2.99 2.25
CA TYR A 40 -4.92 -1.74 2.89
C TYR A 40 -5.64 -0.84 1.89
N TYR A 41 -6.68 -0.15 2.38
CA TYR A 41 -7.60 0.69 1.59
C TYR A 41 -7.72 2.09 2.24
N PRO A 42 -8.31 3.10 1.56
CA PRO A 42 -8.52 4.43 2.15
C PRO A 42 -9.16 4.39 3.53
N GLY A 43 -8.70 5.23 4.45
CA GLY A 43 -9.09 5.22 5.85
C GLY A 43 -8.33 4.21 6.72
N SER A 44 -7.46 3.38 6.13
CA SER A 44 -6.51 2.53 6.86
C SER A 44 -5.12 3.17 6.96
N THR A 45 -4.30 2.66 7.89
CA THR A 45 -2.88 3.02 8.00
C THR A 45 -1.98 1.84 7.68
N VAL A 46 -0.89 2.12 6.97
CA VAL A 46 0.16 1.17 6.62
C VAL A 46 1.37 1.45 7.51
N THR A 47 1.84 0.43 8.22
CA THR A 47 3.12 0.49 8.94
C THR A 47 4.18 -0.33 8.20
N LEU A 48 5.28 0.32 7.85
CA LEU A 48 6.50 -0.27 7.30
C LEU A 48 7.54 -0.36 8.41
N GLU A 49 7.65 -1.54 9.00
CA GLU A 49 8.45 -1.77 10.21
C GLU A 49 9.95 -1.60 9.94
N SER A 50 10.40 -1.96 8.73
CA SER A 50 11.82 -1.92 8.34
C SER A 50 12.41 -0.51 8.32
N ILE A 51 11.55 0.51 8.19
CA ILE A 51 11.95 1.92 8.13
C ILE A 51 11.28 2.78 9.22
N GLY A 52 10.49 2.18 10.11
CA GLY A 52 9.80 2.89 11.19
C GLY A 52 8.79 3.94 10.70
N LEU A 53 8.12 3.69 9.57
CA LEU A 53 7.16 4.61 8.96
C LEU A 53 5.73 4.10 9.15
N THR A 54 4.84 4.95 9.63
CA THR A 54 3.39 4.73 9.57
C THR A 54 2.76 5.84 8.74
N VAL A 55 2.00 5.47 7.73
CA VAL A 55 1.40 6.40 6.76
C VAL A 55 -0.04 5.99 6.46
N ALA A 56 -0.94 6.96 6.37
CA ALA A 56 -2.32 6.71 5.96
C ALA A 56 -2.39 6.40 4.46
N VAL A 57 -3.31 5.52 4.04
CA VAL A 57 -3.43 5.16 2.62
C VAL A 57 -3.74 6.39 1.76
N GLU A 58 -4.62 7.27 2.20
CA GLU A 58 -4.95 8.50 1.48
C GLU A 58 -3.76 9.45 1.30
N ALA A 59 -2.75 9.40 2.18
CA ALA A 59 -1.53 10.19 2.04
C ALA A 59 -0.60 9.62 0.95
N ILE A 60 -0.63 8.31 0.70
CA ILE A 60 0.07 7.67 -0.43
C ILE A 60 -0.56 8.12 -1.76
N TYR A 61 -1.89 8.31 -1.77
CA TYR A 61 -2.68 8.66 -2.94
C TYR A 61 -3.05 10.15 -3.06
N GLU A 62 -2.46 11.05 -2.27
CA GLU A 62 -2.86 12.47 -2.17
C GLU A 62 -3.00 13.16 -3.54
N ARG A 63 -2.16 12.80 -4.50
CA ARG A 63 -2.10 13.41 -5.84
C ARG A 63 -2.52 12.47 -6.98
N VAL A 64 -3.17 11.36 -6.64
CA VAL A 64 -3.65 10.36 -7.59
C VAL A 64 -5.16 10.50 -7.74
N ASP A 65 -5.61 10.75 -8.96
CA ASP A 65 -7.04 10.85 -9.28
C ASP A 65 -7.57 9.49 -9.74
N ASN A 66 -8.06 8.69 -8.80
CA ASN A 66 -8.77 7.45 -9.07
C ASN A 66 -10.18 7.46 -8.45
N ALA A 67 -11.02 6.50 -8.86
CA ALA A 67 -12.42 6.46 -8.45
C ALA A 67 -12.58 6.34 -6.93
N ASP A 68 -11.78 5.51 -6.29
CA ASP A 68 -11.83 5.26 -4.85
C ASP A 68 -11.48 6.52 -4.06
N MET A 69 -10.43 7.25 -4.46
CA MET A 69 -10.05 8.50 -3.80
C MET A 69 -11.12 9.58 -3.98
N ARG A 70 -11.77 9.68 -5.15
CA ARG A 70 -12.89 10.62 -5.34
C ARG A 70 -14.04 10.32 -4.39
N VAL A 71 -14.39 9.04 -4.21
CA VAL A 71 -15.42 8.63 -3.25
C VAL A 71 -14.99 8.97 -1.82
N PHE A 72 -13.77 8.57 -1.44
CA PHE A 72 -13.22 8.81 -0.11
C PHE A 72 -13.23 10.30 0.26
N TRP A 73 -12.78 11.17 -0.65
CA TRP A 73 -12.78 12.61 -0.42
C TRP A 73 -14.18 13.22 -0.40
N ALA A 74 -15.12 12.75 -1.20
CA ALA A 74 -16.51 13.22 -1.15
C ALA A 74 -17.16 12.89 0.21
N GLU A 75 -16.97 11.67 0.71
CA GLU A 75 -17.47 11.25 2.02
C GLU A 75 -16.88 12.07 3.17
N PHE A 76 -15.61 12.50 3.05
CA PHE A 76 -14.92 13.28 4.08
C PHE A 76 -15.15 14.79 3.99
N THR A 77 -15.47 15.32 2.80
CA THR A 77 -15.67 16.76 2.59
C THR A 77 -17.14 17.20 2.66
N GLY A 78 -18.08 16.26 2.76
CA GLY A 78 -19.47 16.54 3.11
C GLY A 78 -20.27 17.32 2.07
N TYR A 79 -19.89 17.23 0.80
CA TYR A 79 -20.62 17.79 -0.34
C TYR A 79 -21.26 16.71 -1.21
#